data_AF-A0A8F2JCD0-F1
#
_entry.id   AF-A0A8F2JCD0-F1
#
_cell.length_a   1.000
_cell.length_b   1.000
_cell.length_c   1.000
_cell.angle_alpha   90.00
_cell.angle_beta   90.00
_cell.angle_gamma   90.00
#
_symmetry.space_group_name_H-M   'P 1'
#
loop_
_entity.id
_entity.type
_entity.pdbx_description
1 polymer ?
#
loop_
_entity_poly.entity_id
_entity_poly.type
_entity_poly.pdbx_seq_one_letter_code
_entity_poly.pdbx_strand_id
1 'polypeptide(L)'
;MLGVMLGLLLLLAGCGASRTEHSGLTLSRVRELAQKEAAPTWSDFSEYQGQETGSGLYIMVYPLDDADYSVWVGGANSEEAPMYVRLVRDDDLDDYIDLGCGDMDEFLN
;
A
#
# COMPACT_ATOMS: atom_id res chain seq x y z
N MET A 1 21.49 -9.64 -48.06
CA MET A 1 21.07 -8.22 -48.09
C MET A 1 19.56 -8.21 -47.95
N LEU A 2 18.87 -7.43 -47.13
CA LEU A 2 19.20 -6.41 -46.13
C LEU A 2 17.80 -6.11 -45.57
N GLY A 3 17.55 -6.37 -44.29
CA GLY A 3 16.19 -6.29 -43.73
C GLY A 3 16.17 -6.09 -42.22
N VAL A 4 16.98 -5.13 -41.77
CA VAL A 4 16.78 -4.29 -40.59
C VAL A 4 16.03 -4.93 -39.40
N MET A 5 16.71 -5.76 -38.60
CA MET A 5 16.37 -5.85 -37.17
C MET A 5 16.91 -4.59 -36.49
N LEU A 6 16.17 -3.49 -36.63
CA LEU A 6 16.42 -2.26 -35.88
C LEU A 6 16.01 -2.53 -34.44
N GLY A 7 16.99 -2.46 -33.55
CA GLY A 7 16.81 -2.71 -32.14
C GLY A 7 15.75 -1.81 -31.52
N LEU A 8 14.99 -2.38 -30.59
CA LEU A 8 14.34 -1.62 -29.55
C LEU A 8 14.98 -2.04 -28.22
N LEU A 9 16.17 -1.50 -27.96
CA LEU A 9 16.61 -1.26 -26.59
C LEU A 9 15.66 -0.21 -26.01
N LEU A 10 14.60 -0.64 -25.33
CA LEU A 10 13.93 0.23 -24.37
C LEU A 10 14.67 0.11 -23.05
N LEU A 11 15.64 1.01 -22.91
CA LEU A 11 16.17 1.46 -21.62
C LEU A 11 15.00 2.01 -20.81
N LEU A 12 14.38 1.20 -19.95
CA LEU A 12 13.72 1.77 -18.78
C LEU A 12 14.78 1.92 -17.69
N ALA A 13 15.63 2.93 -17.89
CA ALA A 13 16.24 3.65 -16.79
C ALA A 13 15.10 4.32 -16.01
N GLY A 14 14.59 3.59 -15.02
CA GLY A 14 13.63 4.05 -14.06
C GLY A 14 14.05 3.64 -12.66
N CYS A 15 15.33 3.87 -12.30
CA CYS A 15 15.65 4.03 -10.88
C CYS A 15 15.04 5.36 -10.42
N GLY A 16 13.72 5.35 -10.21
CA GLY A 16 13.07 6.28 -9.30
C GLY A 16 13.46 5.90 -7.88
N ALA A 17 14.74 6.03 -7.55
CA ALA A 17 15.16 6.13 -6.17
C ALA A 17 14.84 7.57 -5.75
N SER A 18 13.56 7.85 -5.52
CA SER A 18 13.20 8.90 -4.58
C SER A 18 13.87 8.50 -3.27
N ARG A 19 14.91 9.25 -2.89
CA ARG A 19 15.44 9.19 -1.53
C ARG A 19 14.28 9.62 -0.63
N THR A 20 13.65 8.65 0.01
CA THR A 20 12.67 8.88 1.06
C THR A 20 13.46 9.49 2.24
N GLU A 21 13.52 10.82 2.30
CA GLU A 21 13.43 11.49 3.60
C GLU A 21 12.24 10.82 4.28
N HIS A 22 12.46 10.12 5.40
CA HIS A 22 11.51 9.19 6.02
C HIS A 22 10.22 9.92 6.47
N SER A 23 9.35 10.26 5.52
CA SER A 23 7.99 10.73 5.78
C SER A 23 7.16 9.48 6.03
N GLY A 24 6.58 9.35 7.22
CA GLY A 24 5.72 8.21 7.51
C GLY A 24 4.48 8.20 6.64
N LEU A 25 3.65 7.19 6.85
CA LEU A 25 2.46 6.98 6.04
C LEU A 25 1.46 8.10 6.34
N THR A 26 0.94 8.77 5.30
CA THR A 26 -0.05 9.84 5.47
C THR A 26 -1.38 9.45 4.86
N LEU A 27 -2.46 10.08 5.30
CA LEU A 27 -3.81 9.86 4.76
C LEU A 27 -3.87 10.17 3.26
N SER A 28 -3.17 11.22 2.83
CA SER A 28 -3.04 11.57 1.42
C SER A 28 -2.40 10.45 0.60
N ARG A 29 -1.36 9.82 1.15
CA ARG A 29 -0.69 8.68 0.50
C ARG A 29 -1.57 7.44 0.44
N VAL A 30 -2.32 7.15 1.51
CA VAL A 30 -3.30 6.04 1.52
C VAL A 30 -4.35 6.24 0.44
N ARG A 31 -4.83 7.47 0.26
CA ARG A 31 -5.79 7.83 -0.80
C ARG A 31 -5.23 7.58 -2.20
N GLU A 32 -3.98 7.94 -2.46
CA GLU A 32 -3.33 7.63 -3.74
C GLU A 32 -3.25 6.12 -3.99
N LEU A 33 -2.96 5.33 -2.95
CA LEU A 33 -2.88 3.87 -3.07
C LEU A 33 -4.24 3.24 -3.38
N ALA A 34 -5.32 3.73 -2.78
CA ALA A 34 -6.67 3.22 -3.02
C ALA A 34 -7.23 3.56 -4.42
N GLN A 35 -6.69 4.59 -5.07
CA GLN A 35 -7.10 4.99 -6.43
C GLN A 35 -6.41 4.20 -7.54
N LYS A 36 -5.43 3.35 -7.21
CA LYS A 36 -4.75 2.50 -8.19
C LYS A 36 -5.75 1.50 -8.79
N GLU A 37 -5.59 1.19 -10.09
CA GLU A 37 -6.43 0.16 -10.75
C GLU A 37 -6.27 -1.23 -10.13
N ALA A 38 -5.10 -1.51 -9.55
CA ALA A 38 -4.82 -2.73 -8.82
C ALA A 38 -4.89 -2.46 -7.31
N ALA A 39 -5.46 -3.41 -6.57
CA ALA A 39 -5.54 -3.34 -5.12
C ALA A 39 -4.14 -3.18 -4.49
N PRO A 40 -4.03 -2.46 -3.35
CA PRO A 40 -2.77 -2.33 -2.64
C PRO A 40 -2.19 -3.68 -2.20
N THR A 41 -0.86 -3.74 -2.11
CA THR A 41 -0.10 -4.95 -1.77
C THR A 41 0.88 -4.67 -0.63
N TRP A 42 1.50 -5.72 -0.07
CA TRP A 42 2.54 -5.58 0.96
C TRP A 42 3.66 -4.59 0.57
N SER A 43 4.09 -4.62 -0.70
CA SER A 43 5.18 -3.79 -1.19
C SER A 43 4.85 -2.30 -1.17
N ASP A 44 3.56 -1.94 -1.33
CA ASP A 44 3.12 -0.54 -1.25
C ASP A 44 3.34 0.07 0.14
N PHE A 45 3.52 -0.76 1.17
CA PHE A 45 3.72 -0.32 2.55
C PHE A 45 5.11 -0.63 3.13
N SER A 46 5.96 -1.33 2.36
CA SER A 46 7.24 -1.89 2.85
C SER A 46 8.27 -0.85 3.30
N GLU A 47 8.14 0.41 2.88
CA GLU A 47 9.00 1.51 3.29
C GLU A 47 8.56 2.21 4.58
N TYR A 48 7.33 1.99 5.05
CA TYR A 48 6.80 2.63 6.25
C TYR A 48 7.07 1.81 7.50
N GLN A 49 7.14 2.49 8.64
CA GLN A 49 7.29 1.83 9.93
C GLN A 49 5.98 1.16 10.32
N GLY A 50 5.97 -0.17 10.36
CA GLY A 50 4.82 -0.98 10.78
C GLY A 50 5.18 -1.97 11.88
N GLN A 51 4.14 -2.46 12.57
CA GLN A 51 4.25 -3.49 13.59
C GLN A 51 3.52 -4.76 13.17
N GLU A 52 4.16 -5.91 13.34
CA GLU A 52 3.52 -7.22 13.20
C GLU A 52 2.70 -7.52 14.46
N THR A 53 1.42 -7.83 14.32
CA THR A 53 0.47 -8.01 15.43
C THR A 53 -0.36 -9.29 15.35
N GLY A 54 -0.07 -10.13 14.35
CA GLY A 54 -0.88 -11.29 14.02
C GLY A 54 -0.71 -12.45 14.99
N SER A 55 -1.76 -13.26 15.12
CA SER A 55 -1.73 -14.56 15.80
C SER A 55 -2.35 -15.61 14.91
N GLY A 56 -1.53 -16.25 14.08
CA GLY A 56 -1.92 -17.24 13.08
C GLY A 56 -2.04 -16.69 11.65
N LEU A 57 -2.40 -15.42 11.50
CA LEU A 57 -2.23 -14.67 10.25
C LEU A 57 -1.00 -13.75 10.36
N TYR A 58 -0.40 -13.41 9.23
CA TYR A 58 0.58 -12.34 9.14
C TYR A 58 -0.17 -11.01 9.01
N ILE A 59 -0.06 -10.13 10.00
CA ILE A 59 -0.76 -8.85 10.04
C ILE A 59 0.23 -7.73 10.34
N MET A 60 0.39 -6.81 9.40
CA MET A 60 1.16 -5.58 9.57
C MET A 60 0.23 -4.39 9.79
N VAL A 61 0.50 -3.62 10.84
CA VAL A 61 -0.22 -2.40 11.19
C VAL A 61 0.69 -1.21 11.00
N TYR A 62 0.25 -0.22 10.21
CA TYR A 62 0.98 0.99 9.86
C TYR A 62 0.19 2.22 10.33
N PRO A 63 0.57 2.85 11.46
CA PRO A 63 -0.05 4.10 11.90
C PRO A 63 0.14 5.21 10.87
N LEU A 64 -0.85 6.09 10.74
CA LEU A 64 -0.69 7.32 9.96
C LEU A 64 -0.03 8.41 10.80
N ASP A 65 0.84 9.20 10.16
CA ASP A 65 1.54 10.31 10.80
C ASP A 65 0.66 11.55 10.98
N ASP A 66 -0.40 11.68 10.18
CA ASP A 66 -1.20 12.90 10.04
C ASP A 66 -2.70 12.72 10.33
N ALA A 67 -3.12 11.53 10.80
CA ALA A 67 -4.52 11.23 11.12
C ALA A 67 -4.64 10.09 12.15
N ASP A 68 -5.75 10.04 12.89
CA ASP A 68 -6.07 9.00 13.90
C ASP A 68 -6.59 7.70 13.26
N TYR A 69 -5.80 7.18 12.31
CA TYR A 69 -6.08 5.94 11.61
C TYR A 69 -4.81 5.12 11.44
N SER A 70 -5.01 3.83 11.20
CA SER A 70 -3.94 2.91 10.84
C SER A 70 -4.32 2.10 9.61
N VAL A 71 -3.34 1.78 8.76
CA VAL A 71 -3.52 0.77 7.70
C VAL A 71 -3.19 -0.62 8.23
N TRP A 72 -4.12 -1.55 8.05
CA TRP A 72 -3.98 -2.95 8.42
C TRP A 72 -3.89 -3.80 7.15
N VAL A 73 -2.77 -4.49 6.99
CA VAL A 73 -2.53 -5.41 5.86
C VAL A 73 -2.43 -6.82 6.44
N GLY A 74 -3.32 -7.71 6.02
CA GLY A 74 -3.41 -9.06 6.60
C GLY A 74 -3.49 -10.15 5.55
N GLY A 75 -2.84 -11.28 5.80
CA GLY A 75 -2.86 -12.46 4.95
C GLY A 75 -2.22 -13.68 5.59
N ALA A 76 -2.06 -14.76 4.82
CA ALA A 76 -1.42 -15.98 5.31
C ALA A 76 0.08 -15.77 5.56
N ASN A 77 0.74 -15.02 4.68
CA ASN A 77 2.15 -14.64 4.71
C ASN A 77 2.36 -13.40 3.82
N SER A 78 3.59 -12.88 3.76
CA SER A 78 3.97 -11.73 2.92
C SER A 78 4.36 -12.09 1.48
N GLU A 79 4.43 -13.37 1.13
CA GLU A 79 4.82 -13.86 -0.21
C GLU A 79 3.61 -13.96 -1.15
N GLU A 80 2.41 -14.13 -0.60
CA GLU A 80 1.13 -14.15 -1.30
C GLU A 80 0.41 -12.79 -1.23
N ALA A 81 -0.62 -12.61 -2.07
CA ALA A 81 -1.44 -11.40 -2.00
C ALA A 81 -2.10 -11.24 -0.62
N PRO A 82 -2.22 -10.01 -0.09
CA PRO A 82 -2.99 -9.78 1.12
C PRO A 82 -4.42 -10.30 0.96
N MET A 83 -4.97 -10.86 2.03
CA MET A 83 -6.40 -11.18 2.11
C MET A 83 -7.24 -9.90 2.27
N TYR A 84 -6.68 -8.88 2.91
CA TYR A 84 -7.29 -7.56 3.04
C TYR A 84 -6.22 -6.46 3.17
N VAL A 85 -6.60 -5.25 2.76
CA VAL A 85 -5.89 -4.01 3.07
C VAL A 85 -6.93 -3.01 3.54
N ARG A 86 -6.86 -2.58 4.79
CA ARG A 86 -7.91 -1.75 5.41
C ARG A 86 -7.35 -0.47 5.98
N LEU A 87 -8.11 0.62 5.88
CA LEU A 87 -7.93 1.79 6.73
C LEU A 87 -8.90 1.66 7.91
N VAL A 88 -8.37 1.75 9.12
CA VAL A 88 -9.09 1.47 10.38
C VAL A 88 -8.97 2.69 11.29
N ARG A 89 -10.05 3.10 11.97
CA ARG A 89 -9.98 4.14 13.01
C ARG A 89 -9.24 3.60 14.24
N ASP A 90 -8.34 4.40 14.81
CA ASP A 90 -7.53 3.95 15.94
C ASP A 90 -8.34 3.78 17.24
N ASP A 91 -9.46 4.50 17.37
CA ASP A 91 -10.36 4.45 18.53
C ASP A 91 -11.52 3.45 18.42
N ASP A 92 -11.80 2.96 17.21
CA ASP A 92 -12.79 1.91 16.93
C ASP A 92 -12.29 0.96 15.82
N LEU A 93 -11.73 -0.18 16.24
CA LEU A 93 -11.13 -1.16 15.33
C LEU A 93 -12.17 -1.91 14.45
N ASP A 94 -13.46 -1.83 14.80
CA ASP A 94 -14.53 -2.37 13.97
C ASP A 94 -14.97 -1.38 12.87
N ASP A 95 -14.51 -0.13 12.93
CA ASP A 95 -14.81 0.91 11.95
C ASP A 95 -13.67 1.04 10.92
N TYR A 96 -13.89 0.39 9.77
CA TYR A 96 -12.88 0.29 8.72
C TYR A 96 -13.48 0.28 7.31
N ILE A 97 -12.61 0.58 6.33
CA ILE A 97 -12.88 0.44 4.91
C ILE A 97 -11.80 -0.40 4.23
N ASP A 98 -12.18 -1.24 3.27
CA ASP A 98 -11.22 -1.97 2.43
C ASP A 98 -10.70 -1.05 1.31
N LEU A 99 -9.39 -0.85 1.25
CA LEU A 99 -8.74 0.06 0.30
C LEU A 99 -8.72 -0.47 -1.14
N GLY A 100 -9.02 -1.76 -1.37
CA GLY A 100 -9.08 -2.35 -2.70
C GLY A 100 -10.43 -2.17 -3.40
N CYS A 101 -11.50 -1.83 -2.67
CA CYS A 101 -12.85 -1.73 -3.27
C CYS A 101 -13.79 -0.71 -2.61
N GLY A 102 -13.40 -0.11 -1.48
CA GLY A 102 -14.22 0.81 -0.73
C GLY A 102 -14.13 2.26 -1.20
N ASP A 103 -15.18 3.04 -0.91
CA ASP A 103 -15.19 4.48 -1.14
C ASP A 103 -14.58 5.21 0.07
N MET A 104 -13.34 5.68 -0.10
CA MET A 104 -12.65 6.42 0.96
C MET A 104 -13.27 7.78 1.26
N ASP A 105 -13.88 8.43 0.28
CA ASP A 105 -14.52 9.73 0.50
C ASP A 105 -15.77 9.56 1.34
N GLU A 106 -16.57 8.53 1.07
CA GLU A 106 -17.73 8.20 1.91
C GLU A 106 -17.30 7.85 3.34
N PHE A 107 -16.24 7.07 3.51
CA PHE A 107 -15.77 6.62 4.84
C PHE A 107 -15.23 7.74 5.74
N LEU A 108 -14.66 8.79 5.15
CA LEU A 108 -13.99 9.88 5.88
C LEU A 108 -14.90 11.08 6.19
N ASN A 109 -16.17 11.07 5.74
CA ASN A 109 -17.16 12.13 6.00
C ASN A 109 -17.89 11.94 7.34
#